data_AF-A0A438F2B6-F1
#
_entry.id   AF-A0A438F2B6-F1
#
_cell.length_a   1.000
_cell.length_b   1.000
_cell.length_c   1.000
_cell.angle_alpha   90.00
_cell.angle_beta   90.00
_cell.angle_gamma   90.00
#
_symmetry.space_group_name_H-M   'P 1'
#
loop_
_entity.id
_entity.type
_entity.pdbx_description
1 polymer ?
#
loop_
_entity_poly.entity_id
_entity_poly.type
_entity_poly.pdbx_seq_one_letter_code
_entity_poly.pdbx_strand_id
1 'polypeptide(L)'
;MCFSFSMFLSRAVDTIRHKDTLRENQILVSAGGVFELGFFTDESTGNHFLGIWFKDDVNKKAVWVAILENRAILDSSGVLQIRDDGNLTLTGRRYDRSLKDACN
;
A
#
# COMPACT_ATOMS: atom_id res chain seq x y z
N MET A 1 28.43 -12.45 23.05
CA MET A 1 27.14 -12.45 22.32
C MET A 1 27.15 -11.25 21.40
N CYS A 2 27.13 -11.44 20.07
CA CYS A 2 27.10 -10.33 19.12
C CYS A 2 25.64 -9.91 18.88
N PHE A 3 25.28 -8.71 19.31
CA PHE A 3 24.04 -8.06 18.90
C PHE A 3 24.29 -7.41 17.54
N SER A 4 23.97 -8.13 16.45
CA SER A 4 23.91 -7.53 15.12
C SER A 4 22.70 -6.61 15.06
N PHE A 5 22.89 -5.32 15.34
CA PHE A 5 21.86 -4.30 15.14
C PHE A 5 21.75 -4.02 13.64
N SER A 6 20.85 -4.74 12.98
CA SER A 6 20.49 -4.48 11.58
C SER A 6 19.68 -3.17 11.53
N MET A 7 20.36 -2.04 11.32
CA MET A 7 19.69 -0.80 10.92
C MET A 7 19.13 -0.99 9.51
N PHE A 8 17.84 -1.32 9.40
CA PHE A 8 17.13 -1.17 8.15
C PHE A 8 17.01 0.33 7.86
N LEU A 9 17.81 0.84 6.91
CA LEU A 9 17.56 2.15 6.32
C LEU A 9 16.20 2.11 5.61
N SER A 10 15.16 2.62 6.24
CA SER A 10 13.88 2.85 5.58
C SER A 10 14.01 4.07 4.67
N ARG A 11 14.25 3.84 3.38
CA ARG A 11 14.24 4.90 2.37
C ARG A 11 12.79 5.17 2.00
N ALA A 12 12.19 6.14 2.68
CA ALA A 12 10.88 6.67 2.33
C ALA A 12 10.94 7.29 0.93
N VAL A 13 10.21 6.70 -0.01
CA VAL A 13 10.00 7.24 -1.35
C VAL A 13 8.70 8.05 -1.29
N ASP A 14 8.59 9.16 -2.01
CA ASP A 14 7.40 10.03 -2.03
C ASP A 14 6.63 9.93 -3.37
N THR A 15 7.23 9.27 -4.36
CA THR A 15 6.75 9.21 -5.73
C THR A 15 6.78 7.77 -6.25
N ILE A 16 5.63 7.23 -6.69
CA ILE A 16 5.58 6.01 -7.51
C ILE A 16 5.72 6.43 -8.97
N ARG A 17 6.78 6.00 -9.65
CA ARG A 17 6.94 6.25 -11.09
C ARG A 17 6.29 5.12 -11.89
N HIS A 18 6.13 5.38 -13.18
CA HIS A 18 5.75 4.36 -14.14
C HIS A 18 6.74 3.17 -14.06
N LYS A 19 6.21 1.94 -13.95
CA LYS A 19 6.94 0.67 -13.67
C LYS A 19 7.43 0.45 -12.24
N ASP A 20 7.32 1.43 -11.35
CA ASP A 20 7.56 1.18 -9.94
C ASP A 20 6.37 0.41 -9.37
N THR A 21 6.67 -0.58 -8.55
CA THR A 21 5.67 -1.38 -7.83
C THR A 21 5.82 -1.14 -6.35
N LEU A 22 4.73 -0.78 -5.67
CA LEU A 22 4.64 -0.76 -4.22
C LEU A 22 4.10 -2.10 -3.72
N ARG A 23 4.86 -2.73 -2.84
CA ARG A 23 4.51 -4.01 -2.17
C ARG A 23 4.25 -3.78 -0.69
N GLU A 24 3.77 -4.81 0.01
CA GLU A 24 3.38 -4.72 1.43
C GLU A 24 4.48 -4.17 2.36
N ASN A 25 5.75 -4.49 2.10
CA ASN A 25 6.88 -4.03 2.92
C ASN A 25 7.38 -2.62 2.57
N GLN A 26 6.66 -1.90 1.71
CA GLN A 26 7.05 -0.57 1.23
C GLN A 26 5.99 0.45 1.59
N ILE A 27 6.45 1.63 2.00
CA ILE A 27 5.60 2.75 2.40
C ILE A 27 6.06 3.97 1.61
N LEU A 28 5.10 4.69 1.04
CA LEU A 28 5.34 6.02 0.50
C LEU A 28 5.11 7.03 1.62
N VAL A 29 6.05 7.95 1.82
CA VAL A 29 5.87 9.08 2.73
C VAL A 29 5.77 10.34 1.89
N SER A 30 4.76 11.17 2.15
CA SER A 30 4.63 12.45 1.44
C SER A 30 5.88 13.31 1.63
N ALA A 31 6.19 14.18 0.67
CA ALA A 31 7.36 15.06 0.74
C ALA A 31 7.37 15.95 2.02
N GLY A 32 6.19 16.28 2.55
CA GLY A 32 6.02 17.01 3.81
C GLY A 32 6.12 16.15 5.07
N GLY A 33 6.24 14.82 4.95
CA GLY A 33 6.35 13.90 6.08
C GLY A 33 5.06 13.70 6.88
N VAL A 34 3.92 14.20 6.41
CA VAL A 34 2.65 14.21 7.15
C VAL A 34 1.85 12.93 6.93
N PHE A 35 1.90 12.40 5.71
CA PHE A 35 1.08 11.27 5.28
C PHE A 35 1.94 10.10 4.84
N GLU A 36 1.48 8.90 5.14
CA GLU A 36 2.04 7.66 4.66
C GLU A 36 1.00 6.89 3.87
N LEU A 37 1.41 6.31 2.74
CA LEU A 37 0.61 5.42 1.91
C LEU A 37 1.26 4.03 1.95
N GLY A 38 0.48 3.01 2.25
CA GLY A 38 0.97 1.64 2.21
C GLY A 38 -0.10 0.61 2.49
N PHE A 39 0.33 -0.63 2.60
CA PHE A 39 -0.53 -1.74 2.96
C PHE A 39 -0.60 -1.87 4.48
N PHE A 40 -1.77 -2.21 4.99
CA PHE A 40 -2.00 -2.48 6.40
C PHE A 40 -3.01 -3.62 6.57
N THR A 41 -2.89 -4.33 7.68
CA THR A 41 -3.83 -5.38 8.07
C THR A 41 -4.80 -4.83 9.11
N ASP A 42 -6.09 -5.05 8.90
CA ASP A 42 -7.09 -4.79 9.91
C ASP A 42 -7.05 -5.93 10.95
N GLU A 43 -6.62 -5.62 12.17
CA GLU A 43 -6.51 -6.56 13.29
C GLU A 43 -7.85 -7.25 13.62
N SER A 44 -8.98 -6.61 13.32
CA SER A 44 -10.31 -7.17 13.65
C SER A 44 -10.78 -8.23 12.65
N THR A 45 -10.36 -8.11 11.39
CA THR A 45 -10.82 -8.98 10.30
C THR A 45 -9.72 -9.84 9.67
N GLY A 46 -8.44 -9.55 9.97
CA GLY A 46 -7.28 -10.18 9.35
C GLY A 46 -7.10 -9.83 7.87
N ASN A 47 -7.86 -8.83 7.39
CA ASN A 47 -7.90 -8.44 6.00
C ASN A 47 -6.80 -7.43 5.67
N HIS A 48 -6.18 -7.57 4.50
CA HIS A 48 -5.16 -6.62 4.04
C HIS A 48 -5.80 -5.55 3.16
N PHE A 49 -5.44 -4.29 3.42
CA PHE A 49 -5.94 -3.12 2.70
C PHE A 49 -4.78 -2.23 2.28
N LEU A 50 -5.03 -1.39 1.26
CA LEU A 50 -4.17 -0.27 0.92
C LEU A 50 -4.83 1.00 1.46
N GLY A 51 -4.07 1.88 2.11
CA GLY A 51 -4.61 3.12 2.63
C GLY A 51 -3.56 4.20 2.88
N ILE A 52 -4.06 5.38 3.19
CA ILE A 52 -3.28 6.55 3.57
C ILE A 52 -3.59 6.88 5.03
N TRP A 53 -2.56 7.05 5.85
CA TRP A 53 -2.68 7.43 7.26
C TRP A 53 -1.71 8.59 7.59
N PHE A 54 -1.87 9.18 8.77
CA PHE A 54 -0.94 10.16 9.30
C PHE A 54 0.30 9.48 9.86
N LYS A 55 1.49 9.98 9.51
CA LYS A 55 2.77 9.43 9.97
C LYS A 55 2.89 9.38 11.50
N ASP A 56 2.42 10.44 12.15
CA ASP A 56 2.52 10.59 13.61
C ASP A 56 1.42 9.83 14.37
N ASP A 57 0.53 9.12 13.67
CA ASP A 57 -0.51 8.31 14.29
C ASP A 57 0.03 6.90 14.62
N VAL A 58 0.18 6.62 15.91
CA VAL A 58 0.64 5.33 16.44
C VAL A 58 -0.29 4.18 16.03
N ASN A 59 -1.58 4.47 15.85
CA ASN A 59 -2.57 3.47 15.45
C ASN A 59 -2.70 3.33 13.93
N LYS A 60 -1.93 4.11 13.15
CA LYS A 60 -1.98 4.16 11.67
C LYS A 60 -3.41 4.18 11.14
N LYS A 61 -4.26 5.01 11.74
CA LYS A 61 -5.67 5.06 11.37
C LYS A 61 -5.77 5.55 9.93
N ALA A 62 -6.26 4.69 9.05
CA ALA A 62 -6.44 5.04 7.66
C ALA A 62 -7.45 6.20 7.53
N VAL A 63 -6.98 7.33 7.02
CA VAL A 63 -7.80 8.51 6.65
C VAL A 63 -8.48 8.25 5.31
N TRP A 64 -7.82 7.46 4.46
CA TRP A 64 -8.36 6.97 3.21
C TRP A 64 -8.00 5.50 3.05
N VAL A 65 -8.96 4.70 2.62
CA VAL A 65 -8.76 3.29 2.25
C VAL A 65 -9.05 3.18 0.77
N ALA A 66 -8.21 2.43 0.04
CA ALA A 66 -8.47 2.08 -1.35
C ALA A 66 -9.65 1.10 -1.40
N ILE A 67 -10.86 1.62 -1.35
CA ILE A 67 -12.09 0.85 -1.45
C ILE A 67 -12.41 0.73 -2.93
N LEU A 68 -11.67 -0.11 -3.65
CA LEU A 68 -11.95 -0.29 -5.07
C LEU A 68 -13.28 -1.01 -5.28
N GLU A 69 -13.71 -1.86 -4.35
CA GLU A 69 -14.96 -2.63 -4.49
C GLU A 69 -15.36 -3.40 -3.21
N ASN A 70 -15.05 -2.85 -2.02
CA ASN A 70 -15.33 -3.53 -0.74
C ASN A 70 -14.60 -4.89 -0.55
N ARG A 71 -13.51 -5.15 -1.29
CA ARG A 71 -12.77 -6.41 -1.20
C ARG A 71 -11.41 -6.21 -0.53
N ALA A 72 -11.21 -6.90 0.58
CA ALA A 72 -9.91 -7.07 1.16
C ALA A 72 -8.98 -7.87 0.24
N ILE A 73 -7.70 -7.55 0.27
CA ILE A 73 -6.66 -8.44 -0.24
C ILE A 73 -6.54 -9.58 0.78
N LEU A 74 -6.67 -10.82 0.31
CA LEU A 74 -6.71 -12.00 1.18
C LEU A 74 -5.36 -12.32 1.84
N ASP A 75 -4.28 -11.72 1.36
CA ASP A 75 -2.91 -12.05 1.75
C ASP A 75 -1.93 -10.93 1.37
N SER A 76 -0.68 -11.14 1.78
CA SER A 76 0.52 -10.36 1.45
C SER A 76 0.89 -10.28 -0.04
N SER A 77 -0.02 -10.64 -0.96
CA SER A 77 0.22 -10.61 -2.41
C SER A 77 -0.10 -9.26 -3.07
N GLY A 78 -0.54 -8.28 -2.28
CA GLY A 78 -0.91 -6.95 -2.76
C GLY A 78 0.25 -6.25 -3.48
N VAL A 79 0.00 -5.84 -4.73
CA VAL A 79 0.92 -5.02 -5.51
C VAL A 79 0.15 -3.84 -6.10
N LEU A 80 0.64 -2.64 -5.81
CA LEU A 80 0.15 -1.39 -6.39
C LEU A 80 1.16 -0.92 -7.44
N GLN A 81 0.70 -0.65 -8.66
CA GLN A 81 1.56 -0.21 -9.75
C GLN A 81 0.83 0.73 -10.72
N ILE A 82 1.59 1.57 -11.43
CA ILE A 82 1.08 2.36 -12.55
C ILE A 82 1.36 1.58 -13.84
N ARG A 83 0.32 1.22 -14.59
CA ARG A 83 0.41 0.54 -15.89
C ARG A 83 0.89 1.48 -17.00
N ASP A 84 1.27 0.91 -18.14
CA ASP A 84 1.69 1.64 -19.35
C ASP A 84 0.63 2.60 -19.92
N ASP A 85 -0.63 2.40 -19.56
CA ASP A 85 -1.74 3.31 -19.91
C ASP A 85 -1.93 4.45 -18.91
N GLY A 86 -1.07 4.57 -17.90
CA GLY A 86 -1.15 5.58 -16.85
C GLY A 86 -2.14 5.27 -15.73
N ASN A 87 -2.85 4.14 -15.79
CA ASN A 87 -3.80 3.76 -14.75
C ASN A 87 -3.09 3.12 -13.57
N LEU A 88 -3.48 3.55 -12.37
CA LEU A 88 -3.11 2.90 -11.12
C LEU A 88 -3.86 1.57 -11.03
N THR A 89 -3.18 0.46 -10.78
CA THR A 89 -3.82 -0.85 -10.61
C THR A 89 -3.36 -1.49 -9.31
N LEU A 90 -4.31 -2.10 -8.61
CA LEU A 90 -4.07 -2.92 -7.44
C LEU A 90 -4.31 -4.38 -7.82
N THR A 91 -3.30 -5.23 -7.69
CA THR A 91 -3.39 -6.68 -7.97
C THR A 91 -3.10 -7.49 -6.71
N GLY A 92 -3.73 -8.66 -6.58
CA GLY A 92 -3.53 -9.58 -5.45
C GLY A 92 -4.41 -10.82 -5.60
N ARG A 93 -4.37 -11.78 -4.67
CA ARG A 93 -5.13 -13.05 -4.78
C ARG A 93 -6.67 -12.90 -4.78
N ARG A 94 -7.21 -11.68 -4.63
CA ARG A 94 -8.62 -11.33 -4.96
C ARG A 94 -8.80 -10.31 -6.08
N TYR A 95 -7.72 -9.71 -6.54
CA TYR A 95 -7.69 -8.66 -7.55
C TYR A 95 -6.92 -9.18 -8.77
N ASP A 96 -7.63 -9.93 -9.62
CA ASP A 96 -7.23 -10.25 -10.99
C ASP A 96 -8.16 -9.52 -11.97
N ARG A 97 -8.32 -8.21 -11.81
CA ARG A 97 -9.07 -7.38 -12.76
C ARG A 97 -8.45 -6.00 -12.92
N SER A 98 -8.22 -5.64 -14.19
CA SER A 98 -7.83 -4.30 -14.64
C SER A 98 -8.92 -3.30 -14.23
N LEU A 99 -8.56 -2.09 -13.76
CA LEU A 99 -9.50 -1.03 -13.35
C LEU A 99 -10.37 -0.44 -14.49
N LYS A 100 -10.51 -1.16 -15.60
CA LYS A 100 -11.30 -0.76 -16.77
C LYS A 100 -12.68 -1.41 -16.79
N ASP A 101 -12.92 -2.43 -15.96
CA ASP A 101 -14.15 -3.22 -16.03
C ASP A 101 -15.25 -2.74 -15.06
N ALA A 102 -15.02 -1.64 -14.33
CA ALA A 102 -15.93 -1.10 -13.32
C ALA A 102 -16.95 -0.07 -13.88
N CYS A 103 -17.04 0.09 -15.20
CA CYS A 103 -18.03 0.96 -15.83
C CYS A 103 -18.91 0.15 -16.79
N ASN A 104 -19.86 -0.60 -16.23
CA ASN A 104 -21.09 -0.99 -16.90
C ASN A 104 -22.23 -1.18 -15.88
#